data_AF-A0A971B816-F1
#
_entry.id   AF-A0A971B816-F1
#
_cell.length_a   1.000
_cell.length_b   1.000
_cell.length_c   1.000
_cell.angle_alpha   90.00
_cell.angle_beta   90.00
_cell.angle_gamma   90.00
#
_symmetry.space_group_name_H-M   'P 1'
#
loop_
_entity.id
_entity.type
_entity.pdbx_description
1 polymer ?
#
loop_
_entity_poly.entity_id
_entity_poly.type
_entity_poly.pdbx_seq_one_letter_code
_entity_poly.pdbx_strand_id
1 'polypeptide(L)'
;MNSRYTLLILLILTAAIAAGFRLPCLGRRPMHADESVQAAIFRRLWLKGEYAYNPHEFHGPTLPYTTLPSAWLSGAKSFAETTEATYRIVPACFGIGAVLLIWCLTDALGRPAAVCASLLAALSPAMVYYSRYYIHETLLVFFTLCAILSAWRYLRSRKLAWCLAAGASIGLMQATKETAPLSFVAALVALGPTWLCAVYTNPTHKRAQPPPPSNPTRKRGQQSCHQDVPPKNEPVKEMADPPSSLALRVGMGHLALAAAAALLVAAILYSSFFTNPRGLVDAVLTYEPWLKRAGGQSPHGNPWYFFLQRLAWWRLQDGPVYSELLVLLLAAIGFLAALLPKGRWLRDANVHFLRWLGFYTIFLTAGYSIIPYKTPWCALQFLLGIILLAGVGAVVIVRAIPTVPLKTIIALVLIAAAGQLSWQSYRAGFVQPADPENPWVFGHTSQGLLDLAAIVEQFAKAHPDGHALPVKFIWHDYYYWPLPWYLRRFEHVEPWTSMPPDPSAAIVIASPKFDKQLTAALEQTHLMTGYYELRPQVLAQIWVREDVWMAHLRALGRI
;
A
#
# COMPACT_ATOMS: atom_id res chain seq x y z
N MET A 1 1.93 28.12 -24.42
CA MET A 1 1.46 26.71 -24.46
C MET A 1 0.07 26.64 -23.83
N ASN A 2 -0.93 26.08 -24.52
CA ASN A 2 -2.32 26.03 -24.01
C ASN A 2 -2.37 25.22 -22.69
N SER A 3 -3.07 25.71 -21.66
CA SER A 3 -3.06 25.13 -20.29
C SER A 3 -3.43 23.64 -20.26
N ARG A 4 -4.24 23.19 -21.22
CA ARG A 4 -4.62 21.77 -21.37
C ARG A 4 -3.46 20.88 -21.78
N TYR A 5 -2.59 21.33 -22.70
CA TYR A 5 -1.42 20.54 -23.13
C TYR A 5 -0.40 20.40 -22.01
N THR A 6 -0.18 21.46 -21.22
CA THR A 6 0.72 21.38 -20.05
C THR A 6 0.26 20.32 -19.05
N LEU A 7 -1.03 20.27 -18.74
CA LEU A 7 -1.58 19.28 -17.81
C LEU A 7 -1.47 17.85 -18.36
N LEU A 8 -1.73 17.67 -19.66
CA LEU A 8 -1.58 16.37 -20.31
C LEU A 8 -0.12 15.89 -20.28
N ILE A 9 0.83 16.78 -20.60
CA ILE A 9 2.27 16.46 -20.54
C ILE A 9 2.67 16.07 -19.11
N LEU A 10 2.23 16.83 -18.10
CA LEU A 10 2.54 16.53 -16.70
C LEU A 10 1.91 15.20 -16.25
N LEU A 11 0.71 14.86 -16.72
CA LEU A 11 0.08 13.57 -16.45
C LEU A 11 0.89 12.42 -17.07
N ILE A 12 1.27 12.55 -18.34
CA ILE A 12 2.09 11.54 -19.05
C ILE A 12 3.44 11.38 -18.36
N LEU A 13 4.11 12.47 -17.99
CA LEU A 13 5.37 12.43 -17.25
C LEU A 13 5.22 11.74 -15.90
N THR A 14 4.16 12.05 -15.15
CA THR A 14 3.89 11.41 -13.85
C THR A 14 3.64 9.90 -14.03
N ALA A 15 2.88 9.52 -15.06
CA ALA A 15 2.63 8.12 -15.40
C ALA A 15 3.93 7.39 -15.76
N ALA A 16 4.77 8.00 -16.60
CA ALA A 16 6.06 7.45 -17.01
C ALA A 16 7.02 7.28 -15.83
N ILE A 17 7.10 8.26 -14.92
CA ILE A 17 7.91 8.17 -13.70
C ILE A 17 7.39 7.05 -12.79
N ALA A 18 6.07 7.00 -12.56
CA ALA A 18 5.46 5.96 -11.74
C ALA A 18 5.75 4.55 -12.30
N ALA A 19 5.60 4.38 -13.61
CA ALA A 19 5.91 3.13 -14.31
C ALA A 19 7.41 2.79 -14.28
N GLY A 20 8.28 3.77 -14.50
CA GLY A 20 9.73 3.62 -14.52
C GLY A 20 10.31 3.11 -13.19
N PHE A 21 9.71 3.49 -12.06
CA PHE A 21 10.11 2.94 -10.76
C PHE A 21 9.45 1.60 -10.43
N ARG A 22 8.28 1.27 -10.99
CA ARG A 22 7.46 0.12 -10.54
C ARG A 22 7.54 -1.11 -11.44
N LEU A 23 7.78 -0.96 -12.75
CA LEU A 23 7.74 -2.07 -13.70
C LEU A 23 9.09 -2.76 -13.97
N PRO A 24 10.24 -2.06 -14.00
CA PRO A 24 11.49 -2.72 -14.35
C PRO A 24 11.93 -3.74 -13.30
N CYS A 25 12.53 -4.85 -13.72
CA CYS A 25 13.23 -5.81 -12.87
C CYS A 25 12.40 -6.33 -11.67
N LEU A 26 11.12 -6.64 -11.87
CA LEU A 26 10.24 -7.14 -10.79
C LEU A 26 10.73 -8.43 -10.12
N GLY A 27 11.52 -9.25 -10.82
CA GLY A 27 12.12 -10.46 -10.25
C GLY A 27 13.43 -10.27 -9.49
N ARG A 28 13.95 -9.04 -9.37
CA ARG A 28 15.29 -8.80 -8.80
C ARG A 28 15.42 -9.12 -7.32
N ARG A 29 14.36 -8.92 -6.53
CA ARG A 29 14.33 -9.24 -5.10
C ARG A 29 13.97 -10.71 -4.90
N PRO A 30 14.62 -11.47 -4.00
CA PRO A 30 14.13 -12.78 -3.58
C PRO A 30 12.65 -12.72 -3.17
N MET A 31 11.89 -13.80 -3.34
CA MET A 31 10.53 -13.89 -2.79
C MET A 31 10.62 -13.81 -1.28
N HIS A 32 9.85 -12.90 -0.68
CA HIS A 32 9.64 -12.90 0.76
C HIS A 32 8.71 -14.05 1.19
N ALA A 33 8.78 -14.43 2.47
CA ALA A 33 7.88 -15.41 3.07
C ALA A 33 6.40 -15.09 2.78
N ASP A 34 5.94 -13.87 3.08
CA ASP A 34 4.56 -13.45 2.81
C ASP A 34 4.22 -13.51 1.31
N GLU A 35 5.11 -13.09 0.41
CA GLU A 35 4.86 -13.17 -1.05
C GLU A 35 4.70 -14.63 -1.50
N SER A 36 5.53 -15.53 -0.96
CA SER A 36 5.49 -16.96 -1.29
C SER A 36 4.26 -17.68 -0.73
N VAL A 37 3.81 -17.31 0.47
CA VAL A 37 2.54 -17.81 1.06
C VAL A 37 1.38 -17.37 0.18
N GLN A 38 1.32 -16.10 -0.22
CA GLN A 38 0.27 -15.61 -1.10
C GLN A 38 0.30 -16.28 -2.48
N ALA A 39 1.49 -16.53 -3.04
CA ALA A 39 1.63 -17.29 -4.29
C ALA A 39 1.12 -18.74 -4.13
N ALA A 40 1.35 -19.38 -2.98
CA ALA A 40 0.84 -20.72 -2.70
C ALA A 40 -0.69 -20.76 -2.53
N ILE A 41 -1.29 -19.74 -1.90
CA ILE A 41 -2.76 -19.59 -1.85
C ILE A 41 -3.31 -19.40 -3.26
N PHE A 42 -2.69 -18.52 -4.05
CA PHE A 42 -3.05 -18.30 -5.45
C PHE A 42 -2.95 -19.58 -6.29
N ARG A 43 -1.93 -20.42 -6.06
CA ARG A 43 -1.78 -21.72 -6.75
C ARG A 43 -3.05 -22.56 -6.67
N ARG A 44 -3.67 -22.65 -5.49
CA ARG A 44 -4.90 -23.44 -5.30
C ARG A 44 -6.05 -22.87 -6.12
N LEU A 45 -6.23 -21.54 -6.08
CA LEU A 45 -7.23 -20.85 -6.88
C LEU A 45 -7.01 -21.08 -8.38
N TRP A 46 -5.77 -20.93 -8.85
CA TRP A 46 -5.46 -21.00 -10.27
C TRP A 46 -5.56 -22.42 -10.83
N LEU A 47 -5.06 -23.43 -10.11
CA LEU A 47 -5.01 -24.80 -10.60
C LEU A 47 -6.30 -25.60 -10.32
N LYS A 48 -7.02 -25.30 -9.24
CA LYS A 48 -8.22 -26.05 -8.82
C LYS A 48 -9.51 -25.25 -8.93
N GLY A 49 -9.44 -23.95 -9.20
CA GLY A 49 -10.61 -23.06 -9.12
C GLY A 49 -11.10 -22.82 -7.69
N GLU A 50 -10.32 -23.24 -6.68
CA GLU A 50 -10.73 -23.22 -5.28
C GLU A 50 -10.02 -22.10 -4.50
N TYR A 51 -10.80 -21.20 -3.91
CA TYR A 51 -10.32 -20.29 -2.88
C TYR A 51 -11.19 -20.46 -1.63
N ALA A 52 -10.57 -20.45 -0.46
CA ALA A 52 -11.25 -20.46 0.82
C ALA A 52 -10.54 -19.46 1.74
N TYR A 53 -11.28 -18.48 2.25
CA TYR A 53 -10.73 -17.51 3.18
C TYR A 53 -10.35 -18.21 4.50
N ASN A 54 -9.12 -17.97 4.98
CA ASN A 54 -8.64 -18.52 6.24
C ASN A 54 -8.62 -17.41 7.31
N PRO A 55 -9.43 -17.53 8.40
CA PRO A 55 -9.51 -16.49 9.42
C PRO A 55 -8.20 -16.30 10.22
N HIS A 56 -7.25 -17.24 10.13
CA HIS A 56 -5.97 -17.19 10.84
C HIS A 56 -4.81 -16.59 10.03
N GLU A 57 -5.00 -16.32 8.74
CA GLU A 57 -3.94 -15.78 7.88
C GLU A 57 -3.97 -14.25 7.77
N PHE A 58 -5.09 -13.60 8.12
CA PHE A 58 -5.24 -12.13 8.11
C PHE A 58 -4.91 -11.48 6.74
N HIS A 59 -5.39 -12.11 5.68
CA HIS A 59 -5.22 -11.69 4.29
C HIS A 59 -6.51 -11.92 3.49
N GLY A 60 -7.04 -10.86 2.88
CA GLY A 60 -8.31 -10.91 2.18
C GLY A 60 -8.24 -11.50 0.75
N PRO A 61 -9.40 -11.82 0.14
CA PRO A 61 -9.50 -12.42 -1.20
C PRO A 61 -9.03 -11.55 -2.38
N THR A 62 -8.91 -10.22 -2.25
CA THR A 62 -8.68 -9.36 -3.43
C THR A 62 -7.38 -9.64 -4.18
N LEU A 63 -6.27 -9.88 -3.47
CA LEU A 63 -4.97 -10.13 -4.09
C LEU A 63 -4.97 -11.41 -4.96
N PRO A 64 -5.35 -12.60 -4.48
CA PRO A 64 -5.35 -13.80 -5.32
C PRO A 64 -6.28 -13.67 -6.53
N TYR A 65 -7.49 -13.11 -6.38
CA TYR A 65 -8.40 -12.93 -7.51
C TYR A 65 -7.86 -11.93 -8.55
N THR A 66 -7.24 -10.83 -8.12
CA THR A 66 -6.63 -9.86 -9.05
C THR A 66 -5.33 -10.37 -9.68
N THR A 67 -4.80 -11.50 -9.22
CA THR A 67 -3.61 -12.16 -9.80
C THR A 67 -3.96 -13.04 -10.99
N LEU A 68 -5.21 -13.51 -11.12
CA LEU A 68 -5.65 -14.38 -12.22
C LEU A 68 -5.29 -13.83 -13.62
N PRO A 69 -5.57 -12.55 -13.95
CA PRO A 69 -5.21 -12.01 -15.26
C PRO A 69 -3.70 -12.04 -15.53
N SER A 70 -2.89 -11.82 -14.51
CA SER A 70 -1.43 -11.83 -14.64
C SER A 70 -0.91 -13.24 -14.98
N ALA A 71 -1.43 -14.27 -14.30
CA ALA A 71 -1.04 -15.65 -14.59
C ALA A 71 -1.49 -16.10 -15.98
N TRP A 72 -2.70 -15.70 -16.41
CA TRP A 72 -3.18 -15.99 -17.77
C TRP A 72 -2.33 -15.30 -18.85
N LEU A 73 -1.94 -14.04 -18.62
CA LEU A 73 -1.13 -13.26 -19.55
C LEU A 73 0.36 -13.68 -19.54
N SER A 74 0.86 -14.32 -18.48
CA SER A 74 2.25 -14.78 -18.43
C SER A 74 2.52 -15.99 -19.32
N GLY A 75 1.49 -16.67 -19.81
CA GLY A 75 1.62 -17.87 -20.64
C GLY A 75 2.16 -19.10 -19.88
N ALA A 76 2.22 -19.03 -18.55
CA ALA A 76 2.69 -20.14 -17.72
C ALA A 76 1.65 -21.27 -17.75
N LYS A 77 2.09 -22.50 -17.99
CA LYS A 77 1.23 -23.69 -18.01
C LYS A 77 1.19 -24.41 -16.67
N SER A 78 2.13 -24.10 -15.80
CA SER A 78 2.26 -24.69 -14.47
C SER A 78 2.66 -23.63 -13.44
N PHE A 79 2.40 -23.92 -12.15
CA PHE A 79 2.87 -23.05 -11.05
C PHE A 79 4.39 -22.90 -11.05
N ALA A 80 5.10 -23.96 -11.44
CA ALA A 80 6.56 -23.96 -11.51
C ALA A 80 7.14 -22.97 -12.54
N GLU A 81 6.42 -22.74 -13.64
CA GLU A 81 6.78 -21.77 -14.69
C GLU A 81 6.51 -20.31 -14.30
N THR A 82 5.69 -20.05 -13.27
CA THR A 82 5.46 -18.68 -12.81
C THR A 82 6.74 -18.08 -12.21
N THR A 83 6.86 -16.76 -12.32
CA THR A 83 8.00 -15.99 -11.82
C THR A 83 7.54 -14.95 -10.81
N GLU A 84 8.49 -14.38 -10.06
CA GLU A 84 8.25 -13.25 -9.17
C GLU A 84 7.54 -12.09 -9.89
N ALA A 85 7.85 -11.86 -11.17
CA ALA A 85 7.22 -10.84 -11.99
C ALA A 85 5.74 -11.13 -12.26
N THR A 86 5.35 -12.41 -12.42
CA THR A 86 3.95 -12.84 -12.56
C THR A 86 3.09 -12.34 -11.40
N TYR A 87 3.66 -12.27 -10.19
CA TYR A 87 2.91 -11.83 -9.01
C TYR A 87 3.05 -10.33 -8.77
N ARG A 88 4.28 -9.80 -8.80
CA ARG A 88 4.58 -8.42 -8.42
C ARG A 88 4.08 -7.38 -9.42
N ILE A 89 3.71 -7.76 -10.64
CA ILE A 89 3.06 -6.85 -11.59
C ILE A 89 1.69 -6.37 -11.10
N VAL A 90 1.00 -7.20 -10.30
CA VAL A 90 -0.33 -6.87 -9.75
C VAL A 90 -0.26 -5.62 -8.86
N PRO A 91 0.48 -5.61 -7.73
CA PRO A 91 0.63 -4.42 -6.91
C PRO A 91 1.31 -3.26 -7.67
N ALA A 92 2.18 -3.54 -8.66
CA ALA A 92 2.82 -2.48 -9.44
C ALA A 92 1.79 -1.69 -10.26
N CYS A 93 0.87 -2.39 -10.92
CA CYS A 93 -0.25 -1.79 -11.65
C CYS A 93 -1.18 -1.00 -10.72
N PHE A 94 -1.54 -1.56 -9.56
CA PHE A 94 -2.35 -0.85 -8.56
C PHE A 94 -1.63 0.39 -8.00
N GLY A 95 -0.31 0.34 -7.79
CA GLY A 95 0.51 1.46 -7.37
C GLY A 95 0.56 2.58 -8.41
N ILE A 96 0.73 2.24 -9.69
CA ILE A 96 0.64 3.21 -10.81
C ILE A 96 -0.76 3.81 -10.86
N GLY A 97 -1.80 2.96 -10.78
CA GLY A 97 -3.19 3.39 -10.73
C GLY A 97 -3.47 4.37 -9.59
N ALA A 98 -2.91 4.12 -8.40
CA ALA A 98 -3.06 5.01 -7.24
C ALA A 98 -2.46 6.39 -7.51
N VAL A 99 -1.26 6.45 -8.12
CA VAL A 99 -0.63 7.72 -8.53
C VAL A 99 -1.53 8.49 -9.51
N LEU A 100 -2.10 7.80 -10.50
CA LEU A 100 -2.97 8.43 -11.51
C LEU A 100 -4.30 8.90 -10.93
N LEU A 101 -4.89 8.15 -10.00
CA LEU A 101 -6.15 8.53 -9.34
C LEU A 101 -6.04 9.83 -8.54
N ILE A 102 -4.84 10.22 -8.09
CA ILE A 102 -4.64 11.52 -7.41
C ILE A 102 -5.01 12.70 -8.32
N TRP A 103 -4.86 12.58 -9.64
CA TRP A 103 -5.28 13.60 -10.60
C TRP A 103 -6.80 13.81 -10.62
N CYS A 104 -7.56 12.79 -10.23
CA CYS A 104 -9.01 12.89 -10.06
C CYS A 104 -9.41 13.65 -8.78
N LEU A 105 -8.47 14.10 -7.94
CA LEU A 105 -8.71 14.95 -6.78
C LEU A 105 -8.33 16.43 -7.02
N THR A 106 -8.13 16.84 -8.27
CA THR A 106 -7.75 18.21 -8.63
C THR A 106 -8.73 19.30 -8.16
N ASP A 107 -10.02 19.00 -8.04
CA ASP A 107 -11.04 19.90 -7.50
C ASP A 107 -11.15 19.89 -5.97
N ALA A 108 -10.57 18.87 -5.32
CA ALA A 108 -10.50 18.77 -3.86
C ALA A 108 -9.21 19.43 -3.32
N LEU A 109 -8.06 19.09 -3.91
CA LEU A 109 -6.74 19.55 -3.48
C LEU A 109 -6.33 20.88 -4.13
N GLY A 110 -6.92 21.20 -5.28
CA GLY A 110 -6.41 22.19 -6.22
C GLY A 110 -5.43 21.57 -7.22
N ARG A 111 -5.50 22.01 -8.49
CA ARG A 111 -4.72 21.42 -9.60
C ARG A 111 -3.22 21.31 -9.32
N PRO A 112 -2.51 22.39 -8.88
CA PRO A 112 -1.08 22.28 -8.63
C PRO A 112 -0.74 21.31 -7.50
N ALA A 113 -1.58 21.26 -6.46
CA ALA A 113 -1.35 20.39 -5.31
C ALA A 113 -1.55 18.92 -5.68
N ALA A 114 -2.53 18.60 -6.52
CA ALA A 114 -2.73 17.25 -7.05
C ALA A 114 -1.52 16.79 -7.91
N VAL A 115 -0.96 17.68 -8.74
CA VAL A 115 0.26 17.37 -9.51
C VAL A 115 1.42 17.09 -8.55
N CYS A 116 1.69 17.99 -7.60
CA CYS A 116 2.75 17.78 -6.60
C CYS A 116 2.56 16.48 -5.80
N ALA A 117 1.35 16.21 -5.31
CA ALA A 117 1.03 14.99 -4.58
C ALA A 117 1.25 13.72 -5.43
N SER A 118 0.85 13.75 -6.71
CA SER A 118 1.06 12.62 -7.62
C SER A 118 2.54 12.36 -7.90
N LEU A 119 3.37 13.40 -8.05
CA LEU A 119 4.82 13.27 -8.21
C LEU A 119 5.47 12.73 -6.93
N LEU A 120 5.08 13.24 -5.76
CA LEU A 120 5.55 12.72 -4.47
C LEU A 120 5.15 11.24 -4.28
N ALA A 121 3.93 10.85 -4.64
CA ALA A 121 3.50 9.43 -4.60
C ALA A 121 4.27 8.55 -5.60
N ALA A 122 4.60 9.10 -6.77
CA ALA A 122 5.39 8.39 -7.77
C ALA A 122 6.83 8.12 -7.29
N LEU A 123 7.40 9.03 -6.48
CA LEU A 123 8.80 9.04 -6.06
C LEU A 123 9.05 8.59 -4.61
N SER A 124 8.03 8.51 -3.76
CA SER A 124 8.16 8.12 -2.34
C SER A 124 8.77 6.71 -2.22
N PRO A 125 9.91 6.54 -1.52
CA PRO A 125 10.57 5.25 -1.32
C PRO A 125 9.65 4.16 -0.79
N ALA A 126 8.81 4.45 0.22
CA ALA A 126 7.88 3.47 0.75
C ALA A 126 6.84 3.05 -0.30
N MET A 127 6.22 4.03 -0.98
CA MET A 127 5.21 3.78 -2.01
C MET A 127 5.76 3.00 -3.19
N VAL A 128 6.99 3.30 -3.63
CA VAL A 128 7.66 2.57 -4.70
C VAL A 128 7.99 1.15 -4.26
N TYR A 129 8.63 0.98 -3.10
CA TYR A 129 9.11 -0.31 -2.62
C TYR A 129 7.98 -1.33 -2.44
N TYR A 130 6.90 -0.94 -1.76
CA TYR A 130 5.79 -1.85 -1.46
C TYR A 130 4.79 -2.01 -2.60
N SER A 131 4.77 -1.10 -3.58
CA SER A 131 4.05 -1.37 -4.84
C SER A 131 4.75 -2.39 -5.74
N ARG A 132 5.98 -2.80 -5.40
CA ARG A 132 6.72 -3.89 -6.06
C ARG A 132 6.75 -5.15 -5.20
N TYR A 133 5.81 -5.26 -4.26
CA TYR A 133 5.77 -6.29 -3.23
C TYR A 133 4.43 -7.00 -3.30
N TYR A 134 4.42 -8.31 -3.52
CA TYR A 134 3.22 -9.10 -3.71
C TYR A 134 2.49 -9.36 -2.38
N ILE A 135 1.91 -8.29 -1.84
CA ILE A 135 1.09 -8.23 -0.62
C ILE A 135 -0.10 -7.28 -0.85
N HIS A 136 -1.07 -7.32 0.06
CA HIS A 136 -2.37 -6.66 -0.06
C HIS A 136 -2.32 -5.14 0.09
N GLU A 137 -1.30 -4.59 0.75
CA GLU A 137 -1.30 -3.20 1.21
C GLU A 137 -1.43 -2.18 0.08
N THR A 138 -0.79 -2.43 -1.06
CA THR A 138 -0.89 -1.53 -2.22
C THR A 138 -2.31 -1.53 -2.81
N LEU A 139 -3.00 -2.67 -2.82
CA LEU A 139 -4.41 -2.76 -3.24
C LEU A 139 -5.29 -2.01 -2.24
N LEU A 140 -5.02 -2.13 -0.93
CA LEU A 140 -5.77 -1.42 0.10
C LEU A 140 -5.62 0.10 -0.05
N VAL A 141 -4.42 0.61 -0.34
CA VAL A 141 -4.18 2.03 -0.64
C VAL A 141 -5.00 2.48 -1.85
N PHE A 142 -4.96 1.68 -2.93
CA PHE A 142 -5.72 1.99 -4.15
C PHE A 142 -7.23 2.05 -3.88
N PHE A 143 -7.80 1.04 -3.22
CA PHE A 143 -9.24 1.02 -2.91
C PHE A 143 -9.63 2.10 -1.89
N THR A 144 -8.74 2.46 -0.96
CA THR A 144 -8.91 3.63 -0.08
C THR A 144 -9.03 4.91 -0.89
N LEU A 145 -8.14 5.13 -1.87
CA LEU A 145 -8.20 6.30 -2.73
C LEU A 145 -9.47 6.31 -3.61
N CYS A 146 -9.89 5.15 -4.13
CA CYS A 146 -11.17 5.01 -4.83
C CYS A 146 -12.38 5.35 -3.94
N ALA A 147 -12.37 4.93 -2.67
CA ALA A 147 -13.43 5.25 -1.72
C ALA A 147 -13.47 6.75 -1.42
N ILE A 148 -12.33 7.38 -1.14
CA ILE A 148 -12.21 8.82 -0.90
C ILE A 148 -12.67 9.61 -2.12
N LEU A 149 -12.19 9.25 -3.31
CA LEU A 149 -12.56 9.88 -4.57
C LEU A 149 -14.06 9.75 -4.82
N SER A 150 -14.61 8.55 -4.73
CA SER A 150 -16.03 8.29 -5.01
C SER A 150 -16.93 9.01 -3.99
N ALA A 151 -16.58 9.00 -2.71
CA ALA A 151 -17.27 9.77 -1.68
C ALA A 151 -17.22 11.28 -1.99
N TRP A 152 -16.04 11.81 -2.37
CA TRP A 152 -15.90 13.20 -2.78
C TRP A 152 -16.79 13.54 -3.99
N ARG A 153 -16.76 12.72 -5.04
CA ARG A 153 -17.59 12.91 -6.23
C ARG A 153 -19.08 12.80 -5.94
N TYR A 154 -19.47 11.93 -5.02
CA TYR A 154 -20.84 11.83 -4.54
C TYR A 154 -21.26 13.09 -3.77
N LEU A 155 -20.44 13.61 -2.86
CA LEU A 155 -20.75 14.85 -2.13
C LEU A 155 -20.93 16.05 -3.06
N ARG A 156 -20.18 16.08 -4.17
CA ARG A 156 -20.22 17.15 -5.18
C ARG A 156 -21.42 17.05 -6.12
N SER A 157 -21.76 15.85 -6.58
CA SER A 157 -22.74 15.65 -7.68
C SER A 157 -24.04 14.98 -7.25
N ARG A 158 -24.07 14.34 -6.07
CA ARG A 158 -25.17 13.55 -5.52
C ARG A 158 -25.66 12.39 -6.40
N LYS A 159 -24.92 12.05 -7.48
CA LYS A 159 -25.26 10.94 -8.37
C LYS A 159 -25.10 9.60 -7.66
N LEU A 160 -26.11 8.74 -7.79
CA LEU A 160 -26.13 7.41 -7.17
C LEU A 160 -24.93 6.54 -7.57
N ALA A 161 -24.46 6.64 -8.81
CA ALA A 161 -23.28 5.89 -9.28
C ALA A 161 -22.04 6.08 -8.38
N TRP A 162 -21.78 7.31 -7.89
CA TRP A 162 -20.65 7.57 -7.00
C TRP A 162 -20.88 7.05 -5.59
N CYS A 163 -22.13 7.00 -5.14
CA CYS A 163 -22.50 6.40 -3.87
C CYS A 163 -22.28 4.88 -3.89
N LEU A 164 -22.72 4.20 -4.96
CA LEU A 164 -22.48 2.77 -5.18
C LEU A 164 -20.98 2.48 -5.36
N ALA A 165 -20.25 3.32 -6.10
CA ALA A 165 -18.80 3.19 -6.25
C ALA A 165 -18.05 3.35 -4.92
N ALA A 166 -18.48 4.28 -4.05
CA ALA A 166 -17.92 4.43 -2.71
C ALA A 166 -18.18 3.17 -1.86
N GLY A 167 -19.41 2.65 -1.88
CA GLY A 167 -19.76 1.39 -1.23
C GLY A 167 -18.93 0.21 -1.74
N ALA A 168 -18.88 -0.01 -3.05
CA ALA A 168 -18.06 -1.06 -3.66
C ALA A 168 -16.58 -0.93 -3.29
N SER A 169 -16.03 0.28 -3.26
CA SER A 169 -14.64 0.53 -2.85
C SER A 169 -14.41 0.16 -1.38
N ILE A 170 -15.35 0.49 -0.48
CA ILE A 170 -15.31 0.10 0.94
C ILE A 170 -15.37 -1.43 1.08
N GLY A 171 -16.24 -2.10 0.30
CA GLY A 171 -16.31 -3.56 0.24
C GLY A 171 -14.99 -4.19 -0.22
N LEU A 172 -14.34 -3.61 -1.24
CA LEU A 172 -13.02 -4.03 -1.71
C LEU A 172 -11.92 -3.79 -0.66
N MET A 173 -11.95 -2.67 0.07
CA MET A 173 -11.03 -2.42 1.18
C MET A 173 -11.16 -3.51 2.25
N GLN A 174 -12.39 -3.79 2.68
CA GLN A 174 -12.67 -4.84 3.67
C GLN A 174 -12.18 -6.19 3.17
N ALA A 175 -12.52 -6.57 1.94
CA ALA A 175 -12.09 -7.81 1.28
C ALA A 175 -10.58 -7.86 0.96
N THR A 176 -9.82 -6.80 1.20
CA THR A 176 -8.38 -6.78 1.02
C THR A 176 -7.64 -7.05 2.32
N LYS A 177 -8.08 -6.46 3.42
CA LYS A 177 -7.33 -6.49 4.68
C LYS A 177 -8.21 -6.24 5.89
N GLU A 178 -8.01 -7.00 6.96
CA GLU A 178 -8.67 -6.87 8.27
C GLU A 178 -8.29 -5.58 9.00
N THR A 179 -7.31 -4.82 8.51
CA THR A 179 -6.95 -3.48 9.02
C THR A 179 -7.76 -2.37 8.36
N ALA A 180 -8.55 -2.66 7.31
CA ALA A 180 -9.44 -1.67 6.68
C ALA A 180 -10.37 -0.93 7.67
N PRO A 181 -10.91 -1.57 8.74
CA PRO A 181 -11.67 -0.88 9.78
C PRO A 181 -10.94 0.29 10.44
N LEU A 182 -9.61 0.26 10.54
CA LEU A 182 -8.85 1.39 11.10
C LEU A 182 -9.06 2.66 10.26
N SER A 183 -9.08 2.52 8.93
CA SER A 183 -9.37 3.62 8.00
C SER A 183 -10.82 4.10 8.14
N PHE A 184 -11.78 3.20 8.31
CA PHE A 184 -13.20 3.58 8.48
C PHE A 184 -13.41 4.37 9.78
N VAL A 185 -12.85 3.88 10.89
CA VAL A 185 -12.92 4.55 12.19
C VAL A 185 -12.24 5.91 12.12
N ALA A 186 -11.02 6.00 11.57
CA ALA A 186 -10.32 7.27 11.42
C ALA A 186 -11.12 8.27 10.56
N ALA A 187 -11.75 7.80 9.47
CA ALA A 187 -12.56 8.64 8.58
C ALA A 187 -13.80 9.21 9.27
N LEU A 188 -14.48 8.40 10.09
CA LEU A 188 -15.64 8.81 10.87
C LEU A 188 -15.26 9.79 11.99
N VAL A 189 -14.23 9.45 12.78
CA VAL A 189 -13.75 10.29 13.89
C VAL A 189 -13.26 11.66 13.37
N ALA A 190 -12.65 11.71 12.18
CA ALA A 190 -12.21 12.95 11.54
C ALA A 190 -13.34 13.94 11.21
N LEU A 191 -14.61 13.50 11.11
CA LEU A 191 -15.74 14.39 10.82
C LEU A 191 -15.97 15.40 11.96
N GLY A 192 -15.81 14.99 13.22
CA GLY A 192 -16.00 15.82 14.41
C GLY A 192 -15.12 17.08 14.44
N PRO A 193 -13.78 16.96 14.47
CA PRO A 193 -12.89 18.11 14.46
C PRO A 193 -12.96 18.89 13.15
N THR A 194 -13.27 18.24 12.01
CA THR A 194 -13.53 18.97 10.75
C THR A 194 -14.73 19.90 10.88
N TRP A 195 -15.82 19.42 11.48
CA TRP A 195 -17.01 20.22 11.76
C TRP A 195 -16.71 21.36 12.73
N LEU A 196 -16.00 21.09 13.83
CA LEU A 196 -15.56 22.13 14.77
C LEU A 196 -14.75 23.22 14.07
N CYS A 197 -13.73 22.85 13.29
CA CYS A 197 -12.96 23.83 12.52
C CYS A 197 -13.83 24.63 11.54
N ALA A 198 -14.81 23.98 10.89
CA ALA A 198 -15.73 24.67 9.98
C ALA A 198 -16.61 25.70 10.70
N VAL A 199 -17.05 25.42 11.93
CA VAL A 199 -17.82 26.35 12.76
C VAL A 199 -16.96 27.55 13.17
N TYR A 200 -15.75 27.32 13.70
CA TYR A 200 -14.90 28.39 14.25
C TYR A 200 -14.25 29.30 13.20
N THR A 201 -14.05 28.80 11.98
CA THR A 201 -13.41 29.57 10.90
C THR A 201 -14.40 30.25 9.96
N ASN A 202 -15.71 30.09 10.18
CA ASN A 202 -16.73 30.73 9.36
C ASN A 202 -16.93 32.21 9.78
N PRO A 203 -16.70 33.19 8.89
CA PRO A 203 -16.83 34.60 9.23
C PRO A 203 -18.26 35.04 9.58
N THR A 204 -19.29 34.27 9.20
CA THR A 204 -20.70 34.62 9.41
C THR A 204 -21.15 34.60 10.87
N HIS A 205 -20.40 33.97 11.77
CA HIS A 205 -20.70 34.03 13.22
C HIS A 205 -20.14 35.28 13.91
N LYS A 206 -19.34 36.11 13.23
CA LYS A 206 -18.75 37.35 13.77
C LYS A 206 -19.32 38.61 13.12
N ARG A 207 -20.65 38.82 13.19
CA ARG A 207 -21.33 40.13 13.27
C ARG A 207 -22.84 39.93 13.02
N ALA A 208 -23.60 39.70 14.09
CA ALA A 208 -24.94 40.27 14.13
C ALA A 208 -24.74 41.78 14.42
N GLN A 209 -24.52 42.58 13.37
CA GLN A 209 -24.70 44.02 13.53
C GLN A 209 -26.21 44.27 13.71
N PRO A 210 -26.64 45.05 14.71
CA PRO A 210 -28.03 45.45 14.82
C PRO A 210 -28.45 46.18 13.52
N PRO A 211 -29.70 45.99 13.05
CA PRO A 211 -30.17 46.63 11.85
C PRO A 211 -30.03 48.16 11.97
N PRO A 212 -29.60 48.86 10.90
CA PRO A 212 -29.52 50.31 10.93
C PRO A 212 -30.93 50.91 11.17
N PRO A 213 -31.05 52.00 11.94
CA PRO A 213 -32.34 52.63 12.20
C PRO A 213 -32.94 53.13 10.88
N SER A 214 -34.18 52.72 10.60
CA SER A 214 -34.95 53.18 9.46
C SER A 214 -35.35 54.64 9.65
N ASN A 215 -34.78 55.56 8.87
CA ASN A 215 -35.28 56.92 8.74
C ASN A 215 -36.34 56.99 7.63
N PRO A 216 -37.62 57.32 7.91
CA PRO A 216 -38.65 57.37 6.89
C PRO A 216 -38.97 58.81 6.49
N THR A 217 -38.11 59.47 5.72
CA THR A 217 -38.52 60.68 4.97
C THR A 217 -37.58 61.00 3.81
N ARG A 218 -37.96 60.59 2.58
CA ARG A 218 -37.88 61.47 1.40
C ARG A 218 -38.76 60.94 0.27
N LYS A 219 -39.86 61.64 0.02
CA LYS A 219 -40.69 61.50 -1.19
C LYS A 219 -40.08 62.32 -2.33
N ARG A 220 -40.20 61.74 -3.53
CA ARG A 220 -40.40 62.33 -4.87
C ARG A 220 -39.37 63.29 -5.47
N GLY A 221 -38.91 62.89 -6.66
CA GLY A 221 -38.92 63.75 -7.85
C GLY A 221 -37.58 63.84 -8.58
N GLN A 222 -37.44 63.12 -9.70
CA GLN A 222 -37.16 63.68 -11.03
C GLN A 222 -36.74 62.60 -12.03
N GLN A 223 -37.43 62.60 -13.18
CA GLN A 223 -37.02 61.97 -14.43
C GLN A 223 -35.84 62.73 -15.04
N SER A 224 -34.89 62.02 -15.66
CA SER A 224 -34.18 62.49 -16.86
C SER A 224 -33.52 61.32 -17.59
N CYS A 225 -33.66 61.33 -18.91
CA CYS A 225 -33.00 60.48 -19.90
C CYS A 225 -31.48 60.46 -19.76
N HIS A 226 -30.85 59.29 -19.97
CA HIS A 226 -29.63 59.17 -20.78
C HIS A 226 -29.37 57.71 -21.22
N GLN A 227 -29.31 57.58 -22.55
CA GLN A 227 -28.64 56.67 -23.48
C GLN A 227 -27.91 55.39 -23.03
N ASP A 228 -28.02 54.42 -23.93
CA ASP A 228 -27.39 53.11 -24.06
C ASP A 228 -25.88 53.01 -23.78
N VAL A 229 -25.52 52.04 -22.93
CA VAL A 229 -24.24 51.31 -22.96
C VAL A 229 -24.54 49.86 -22.59
N PRO A 230 -24.18 48.84 -23.40
CA PRO A 230 -24.37 47.44 -23.01
C PRO A 230 -23.33 47.09 -21.94
N PRO A 231 -23.69 46.46 -20.81
CA PRO A 231 -22.68 45.97 -19.88
C PRO A 231 -21.96 44.78 -20.52
N LYS A 232 -20.73 45.03 -20.98
CA LYS A 232 -19.70 44.00 -21.11
C LYS A 232 -19.41 43.45 -19.72
N ASN A 233 -19.18 42.13 -19.68
CA ASN A 233 -18.74 41.29 -18.57
C ASN A 233 -19.90 40.68 -17.76
N GLU A 234 -20.41 39.56 -18.26
CA GLU A 234 -20.93 38.52 -17.37
C GLU A 234 -19.83 38.17 -16.35
N PRO A 235 -20.06 38.31 -15.04
CA PRO A 235 -19.14 37.76 -14.07
C PRO A 235 -19.12 36.25 -14.25
N VAL A 236 -17.93 35.71 -14.46
CA VAL A 236 -17.64 34.28 -14.36
C VAL A 236 -18.35 33.78 -13.12
N LYS A 237 -19.31 32.87 -13.31
CA LYS A 237 -20.10 32.23 -12.26
C LYS A 237 -19.14 31.69 -11.21
N GLU A 238 -18.91 32.47 -10.16
CA GLU A 238 -18.04 32.10 -9.07
C GLU A 238 -18.65 30.82 -8.48
N MET A 239 -17.83 29.78 -8.42
CA MET A 239 -18.22 28.45 -8.02
C MET A 239 -18.70 28.55 -6.57
N ALA A 240 -20.02 28.66 -6.39
CA ALA A 240 -20.63 28.87 -5.09
C ALA A 240 -20.07 27.84 -4.09
N ASP A 241 -19.32 28.33 -3.11
CA ASP A 241 -18.92 27.52 -1.97
C ASP A 241 -20.22 27.01 -1.33
N PRO A 242 -20.37 25.70 -1.08
CA PRO A 242 -21.60 25.15 -0.53
C PRO A 242 -21.93 25.87 0.78
N PRO A 243 -23.23 26.10 1.07
CA PRO A 243 -23.64 26.84 2.25
C PRO A 243 -23.02 26.21 3.51
N SER A 244 -22.62 27.10 4.41
CA SER A 244 -21.94 26.91 5.70
C SER A 244 -22.51 25.86 6.65
N SER A 245 -23.60 25.18 6.30
CA SER A 245 -24.07 24.00 7.01
C SER A 245 -23.31 22.78 6.51
N LEU A 246 -22.26 22.40 7.23
CA LEU A 246 -21.63 21.08 7.17
C LEU A 246 -22.58 19.94 7.65
N ALA A 247 -23.89 20.14 7.53
CA ALA A 247 -24.85 19.06 7.54
C ALA A 247 -24.66 18.33 6.21
N LEU A 248 -23.85 17.27 6.23
CA LEU A 248 -23.96 16.18 5.26
C LEU A 248 -25.43 15.70 5.29
N ARG A 249 -26.32 16.35 4.54
CA ARG A 249 -27.63 15.78 4.21
C ARG A 249 -27.40 14.73 3.14
N VAL A 250 -26.67 13.68 3.51
CA VAL A 250 -26.67 12.44 2.75
C VAL A 250 -27.98 11.76 3.13
N GLY A 251 -28.84 11.53 2.13
CA GLY A 251 -30.08 10.81 2.39
C GLY A 251 -29.78 9.42 2.95
N MET A 252 -30.51 9.01 3.98
CA MET A 252 -30.34 7.69 4.62
C MET A 252 -30.44 6.54 3.61
N GLY A 253 -31.30 6.68 2.59
CA GLY A 253 -31.39 5.71 1.50
C GLY A 253 -30.08 5.55 0.71
N HIS A 254 -29.33 6.62 0.47
CA HIS A 254 -28.03 6.53 -0.20
C HIS A 254 -26.97 5.90 0.72
N LEU A 255 -26.98 6.21 2.02
CA LEU A 255 -26.08 5.51 2.97
C LEU A 255 -26.38 4.00 3.00
N ALA A 256 -27.66 3.63 3.04
CA ALA A 256 -28.09 2.23 2.99
C ALA A 256 -27.64 1.55 1.69
N LEU A 257 -27.76 2.23 0.54
CA LEU A 257 -27.31 1.69 -0.75
C LEU A 257 -25.78 1.54 -0.81
N ALA A 258 -25.01 2.50 -0.28
CA ALA A 258 -23.56 2.37 -0.18
C ALA A 258 -23.16 1.20 0.74
N ALA A 259 -23.81 1.06 1.88
CA ALA A 259 -23.58 -0.06 2.80
C ALA A 259 -23.95 -1.40 2.16
N ALA A 260 -25.09 -1.47 1.47
CA ALA A 260 -25.50 -2.67 0.73
C ALA A 260 -24.50 -3.04 -0.36
N ALA A 261 -24.00 -2.06 -1.13
CA ALA A 261 -22.96 -2.29 -2.13
C ALA A 261 -21.64 -2.79 -1.49
N ALA A 262 -21.24 -2.21 -0.36
CA ALA A 262 -20.05 -2.66 0.37
C ALA A 262 -20.18 -4.10 0.87
N LEU A 263 -21.30 -4.41 1.51
CA LEU A 263 -21.61 -5.75 2.02
C LEU A 263 -21.71 -6.77 0.88
N LEU A 264 -22.35 -6.41 -0.24
CA LEU A 264 -22.48 -7.29 -1.40
C LEU A 264 -21.11 -7.63 -1.99
N VAL A 265 -20.24 -6.63 -2.20
CA VAL A 265 -18.90 -6.84 -2.75
C VAL A 265 -18.04 -7.69 -1.81
N ALA A 266 -18.05 -7.37 -0.51
CA ALA A 266 -17.34 -8.18 0.48
C ALA A 266 -17.89 -9.61 0.51
N ALA A 267 -19.22 -9.77 0.49
CA ALA A 267 -19.85 -11.08 0.54
C ALA A 267 -19.50 -11.94 -0.69
N ILE A 268 -19.53 -11.37 -1.90
CA ILE A 268 -19.13 -12.06 -3.12
C ILE A 268 -17.69 -12.59 -2.98
N LEU A 269 -16.75 -11.76 -2.55
CA LEU A 269 -15.34 -12.15 -2.50
C LEU A 269 -15.02 -13.13 -1.37
N TYR A 270 -15.54 -12.89 -0.15
CA TYR A 270 -15.28 -13.77 0.99
C TYR A 270 -15.96 -15.13 0.85
N SER A 271 -17.11 -15.20 0.18
CA SER A 271 -17.80 -16.46 -0.09
C SER A 271 -17.28 -17.21 -1.33
N SER A 272 -16.19 -16.75 -1.92
CA SER A 272 -15.64 -17.29 -3.17
C SER A 272 -16.69 -17.34 -4.28
N PHE A 273 -17.37 -16.22 -4.51
CA PHE A 273 -18.49 -16.10 -5.43
C PHE A 273 -19.63 -17.09 -5.11
N PHE A 274 -19.97 -17.18 -3.82
CA PHE A 274 -21.01 -18.03 -3.23
C PHE A 274 -20.76 -19.54 -3.30
N THR A 275 -19.57 -19.98 -3.72
CA THR A 275 -19.18 -21.40 -3.71
C THR A 275 -18.73 -21.88 -2.32
N ASN A 276 -18.38 -20.96 -1.43
CA ASN A 276 -17.98 -21.23 -0.04
C ASN A 276 -18.62 -20.22 0.93
N PRO A 277 -19.91 -20.36 1.28
CA PRO A 277 -20.61 -19.41 2.15
C PRO A 277 -20.02 -19.30 3.56
N ARG A 278 -19.31 -20.33 4.03
CA ARG A 278 -18.60 -20.32 5.32
C ARG A 278 -17.58 -19.18 5.43
N GLY A 279 -17.00 -18.76 4.29
CA GLY A 279 -16.06 -17.64 4.25
C GLY A 279 -16.65 -16.31 4.76
N LEU A 280 -17.97 -16.12 4.71
CA LEU A 280 -18.63 -14.94 5.31
C LEU A 280 -18.53 -14.94 6.84
N VAL A 281 -18.69 -16.11 7.44
CA VAL A 281 -18.56 -16.30 8.89
C VAL A 281 -17.10 -16.16 9.28
N ASP A 282 -16.19 -16.79 8.53
CA ASP A 282 -14.76 -16.71 8.79
C ASP A 282 -14.22 -15.26 8.67
N ALA A 283 -14.76 -14.45 7.76
CA ALA A 283 -14.45 -13.02 7.65
C ALA A 283 -14.80 -12.21 8.90
N VAL A 284 -15.76 -12.68 9.72
CA VAL A 284 -16.06 -12.09 11.02
C VAL A 284 -15.18 -12.72 12.10
N LEU A 285 -15.01 -14.04 12.08
CA LEU A 285 -14.21 -14.77 13.09
C LEU A 285 -12.73 -14.40 13.06
N THR A 286 -12.20 -13.89 11.94
CA THR A 286 -10.80 -13.45 11.83
C THR A 286 -10.40 -12.38 12.86
N TYR A 287 -11.34 -11.56 13.32
CA TYR A 287 -11.02 -10.45 14.22
C TYR A 287 -10.57 -10.91 15.60
N GLU A 288 -11.01 -12.07 16.08
CA GLU A 288 -10.55 -12.60 17.38
C GLU A 288 -9.05 -12.95 17.38
N PRO A 289 -8.54 -13.84 16.50
CA PRO A 289 -7.11 -14.11 16.42
C PRO A 289 -6.31 -12.87 15.97
N TRP A 290 -6.90 -11.96 15.19
CA TRP A 290 -6.24 -10.72 14.80
C TRP A 290 -6.01 -9.80 16.00
N LEU A 291 -7.01 -9.61 16.86
CA LEU A 291 -6.90 -8.80 18.08
C LEU A 291 -5.88 -9.40 19.07
N LYS A 292 -5.83 -10.73 19.19
CA LYS A 292 -4.80 -11.42 20.00
C LYS A 292 -3.38 -11.12 19.49
N ARG A 293 -3.17 -11.18 18.18
CA ARG A 293 -1.88 -10.83 17.54
C ARG A 293 -1.56 -9.35 17.69
N ALA A 294 -2.54 -8.47 17.50
CA ALA A 294 -2.41 -7.02 17.66
C ALA A 294 -2.01 -6.64 19.09
N GLY A 295 -2.53 -7.35 20.11
CA GLY A 295 -2.26 -7.14 21.53
C GLY A 295 -0.85 -7.53 22.00
N GLY A 296 0.06 -7.95 21.11
CA GLY A 296 1.47 -8.17 21.43
C GLY A 296 1.86 -9.63 21.69
N GLN A 297 0.98 -10.61 21.45
CA GLN A 297 1.35 -12.04 21.43
C GLN A 297 2.11 -12.39 20.14
N SER A 298 3.20 -11.69 19.87
CA SER A 298 4.03 -11.88 18.69
C SER A 298 5.47 -11.42 18.96
N PRO A 299 6.49 -12.13 18.44
CA PRO A 299 7.89 -11.73 18.59
C PRO A 299 8.23 -10.39 17.88
N HIS A 300 7.29 -9.81 17.14
CA HIS A 300 7.47 -8.57 16.36
C HIS A 300 6.88 -7.31 17.03
N GLY A 301 7.07 -7.17 18.34
CA GLY A 301 6.68 -5.96 19.07
C GLY A 301 7.60 -4.78 18.72
N ASN A 302 7.02 -3.62 18.42
CA ASN A 302 7.77 -2.42 18.05
C ASN A 302 7.25 -1.17 18.78
N PRO A 303 8.11 -0.16 19.01
CA PRO A 303 7.72 1.06 19.73
C PRO A 303 6.67 1.88 18.95
N TRP A 304 5.97 2.78 19.64
CA TRP A 304 4.93 3.62 19.01
C TRP A 304 5.48 4.52 17.89
N TYR A 305 6.73 4.97 18.01
CA TYR A 305 7.39 5.84 17.03
C TYR A 305 8.00 5.09 15.82
N PHE A 306 7.83 3.77 15.72
CA PHE A 306 8.43 2.90 14.70
C PHE A 306 8.28 3.40 13.25
N PHE A 307 7.08 3.89 12.89
CA PHE A 307 6.82 4.39 11.54
C PHE A 307 7.43 5.77 11.32
N LEU A 308 7.27 6.68 12.29
CA LEU A 308 7.82 8.03 12.21
C LEU A 308 9.34 8.00 12.16
N GLN A 309 10.00 7.09 12.88
CA GLN A 309 11.43 6.88 12.79
C GLN A 309 11.85 6.54 11.35
N ARG A 310 11.20 5.56 10.71
CA ARG A 310 11.52 5.17 9.32
C ARG A 310 11.29 6.27 8.30
N LEU A 311 10.19 7.02 8.46
CA LEU A 311 9.84 8.10 7.55
C LEU A 311 10.68 9.37 7.78
N ALA A 312 10.95 9.74 9.03
CA ALA A 312 11.69 10.97 9.33
C ALA A 312 13.20 10.77 9.15
N TRP A 313 13.77 9.71 9.73
CA TRP A 313 15.20 9.46 9.68
C TRP A 313 15.54 8.00 10.02
N TRP A 314 15.98 7.25 9.03
CA TRP A 314 16.49 5.89 9.21
C TRP A 314 17.95 5.78 8.78
N ARG A 315 18.74 5.16 9.66
CA ARG A 315 20.10 4.72 9.38
C ARG A 315 20.39 3.50 10.24
N LEU A 316 20.79 2.40 9.62
CA LEU A 316 21.28 1.23 10.33
C LEU A 316 22.82 1.24 10.27
N GLN A 317 23.48 1.24 11.44
CA GLN A 317 24.94 1.28 11.55
C GLN A 317 25.56 2.38 10.67
N ASP A 318 26.56 2.03 9.85
CA ASP A 318 27.23 2.95 8.92
C ASP A 318 26.54 3.04 7.55
N GLY A 319 25.43 2.34 7.37
CA GLY A 319 24.65 2.31 6.14
C GLY A 319 24.06 3.66 5.72
N PRO A 320 23.43 3.72 4.54
CA PRO A 320 22.95 4.96 3.98
C PRO A 320 21.72 5.50 4.71
N VAL A 321 21.58 6.84 4.70
CA VAL A 321 20.41 7.51 5.29
C VAL A 321 19.20 7.42 4.36
N TYR A 322 18.06 7.05 4.92
CA TYR A 322 16.74 7.16 4.30
C TYR A 322 15.87 8.16 5.06
N SER A 323 15.13 8.99 4.32
CA SER A 323 14.29 10.04 4.90
C SER A 323 13.26 10.55 3.90
N GLU A 324 12.01 10.60 4.34
CA GLU A 324 10.89 11.33 3.75
C GLU A 324 10.52 12.55 4.63
N LEU A 325 11.46 13.09 5.41
CA LEU A 325 11.21 14.19 6.36
C LEU A 325 10.61 15.41 5.67
N LEU A 326 11.07 15.78 4.46
CA LEU A 326 10.47 16.90 3.75
C LEU A 326 9.00 16.64 3.41
N VAL A 327 8.63 15.40 3.07
CA VAL A 327 7.22 15.04 2.83
C VAL A 327 6.39 15.25 4.10
N LEU A 328 6.92 14.86 5.27
CA LEU A 328 6.28 15.10 6.57
C LEU A 328 6.13 16.61 6.86
N LEU A 329 7.18 17.40 6.64
CA LEU A 329 7.16 18.86 6.88
C LEU A 329 6.18 19.56 5.94
N LEU A 330 6.18 19.20 4.66
CA LEU A 330 5.22 19.73 3.69
C LEU A 330 3.78 19.33 4.07
N ALA A 331 3.56 18.09 4.52
CA ALA A 331 2.24 17.65 4.97
C ALA A 331 1.74 18.47 6.16
N ALA A 332 2.62 18.72 7.14
CA ALA A 332 2.31 19.58 8.28
C ALA A 332 1.94 21.00 7.82
N ILE A 333 2.72 21.59 6.90
CA ILE A 333 2.43 22.93 6.36
C ILE A 333 1.09 22.96 5.61
N GLY A 334 0.81 21.94 4.80
CA GLY A 334 -0.45 21.81 4.07
C GLY A 334 -1.65 21.71 5.00
N PHE A 335 -1.53 20.92 6.07
CA PHE A 335 -2.60 20.79 7.06
C PHE A 335 -2.77 22.05 7.92
N LEU A 336 -1.69 22.65 8.42
CA LEU A 336 -1.74 23.90 9.19
C LEU A 336 -2.39 25.02 8.37
N ALA A 337 -2.08 25.14 7.09
CA ALA A 337 -2.72 26.10 6.20
C ALA A 337 -4.24 25.85 6.06
N ALA A 338 -4.68 24.59 6.10
CA ALA A 338 -6.10 24.24 6.04
C ALA A 338 -6.85 24.54 7.35
N LEU A 339 -6.17 24.58 8.50
CA LEU A 339 -6.80 24.94 9.78
C LEU A 339 -7.12 26.43 9.88
N LEU A 340 -6.41 27.28 9.15
CA LEU A 340 -6.68 28.71 9.07
C LEU A 340 -7.94 29.00 8.22
N PRO A 341 -8.55 30.20 8.35
CA PRO A 341 -9.58 30.66 7.41
C PRO A 341 -9.04 30.61 5.96
N LYS A 342 -9.93 30.31 5.00
CA LYS A 342 -9.57 30.12 3.57
C LYS A 342 -8.81 31.35 3.05
N GLY A 343 -7.48 31.23 3.01
CA GLY A 343 -6.59 32.29 2.56
C GLY A 343 -6.27 32.19 1.07
N ARG A 344 -5.58 33.20 0.55
CA ARG A 344 -5.13 33.29 -0.86
C ARG A 344 -4.35 32.05 -1.34
N TRP A 345 -3.67 31.35 -0.43
CA TRP A 345 -2.80 30.21 -0.75
C TRP A 345 -3.59 28.96 -1.14
N LEU A 346 -4.78 28.76 -0.58
CA LEU A 346 -5.67 27.63 -0.81
C LEU A 346 -6.85 27.95 -1.73
N ARG A 347 -6.73 29.01 -2.56
CA ARG A 347 -7.83 29.52 -3.41
C ARG A 347 -8.47 28.47 -4.34
N ASP A 348 -7.71 27.47 -4.76
CA ASP A 348 -8.16 26.43 -5.70
C ASP A 348 -8.56 25.11 -5.00
N ALA A 349 -8.44 25.05 -3.67
CA ALA A 349 -8.63 23.84 -2.88
C ALA A 349 -9.90 23.91 -2.02
N ASN A 350 -10.49 22.75 -1.73
CA ASN A 350 -11.59 22.66 -0.79
C ASN A 350 -11.06 22.49 0.64
N VAL A 351 -11.14 23.56 1.44
CA VAL A 351 -10.59 23.57 2.81
C VAL A 351 -11.27 22.55 3.73
N HIS A 352 -12.57 22.27 3.56
CA HIS A 352 -13.25 21.25 4.38
C HIS A 352 -12.72 19.85 4.09
N PHE A 353 -12.49 19.53 2.81
CA PHE A 353 -11.84 18.28 2.42
C PHE A 353 -10.43 18.18 3.00
N LEU A 354 -9.63 19.24 2.92
CA LEU A 354 -8.26 19.25 3.46
C LEU A 354 -8.21 19.08 4.97
N ARG A 355 -9.15 19.68 5.71
CA ARG A 355 -9.28 19.48 7.16
C ARG A 355 -9.62 18.04 7.50
N TRP A 356 -10.63 17.48 6.82
CA TRP A 356 -11.01 16.08 6.98
C TRP A 356 -9.84 15.16 6.68
N LEU A 357 -9.13 15.38 5.56
CA LEU A 357 -7.97 14.61 5.16
C LEU A 357 -6.85 14.68 6.21
N GLY A 358 -6.58 15.86 6.77
CA GLY A 358 -5.59 16.04 7.83
C GLY A 358 -5.94 15.30 9.12
N PHE A 359 -7.14 15.47 9.64
CA PHE A 359 -7.59 14.74 10.83
C PHE A 359 -7.65 13.23 10.59
N TYR A 360 -8.16 12.80 9.43
CA TYR A 360 -8.15 11.40 9.01
C TYR A 360 -6.73 10.82 9.05
N THR A 361 -5.77 11.54 8.46
CA THR A 361 -4.36 11.12 8.42
C THR A 361 -3.76 11.01 9.82
N ILE A 362 -4.04 11.98 10.71
CA ILE A 362 -3.55 11.96 12.10
C ILE A 362 -4.13 10.77 12.87
N PHE A 363 -5.45 10.59 12.85
CA PHE A 363 -6.09 9.48 13.58
C PHE A 363 -5.67 8.13 13.03
N LEU A 364 -5.52 7.99 11.71
CA LEU A 364 -5.05 6.76 11.11
C LEU A 364 -3.58 6.47 11.50
N THR A 365 -2.72 7.49 11.47
CA THR A 365 -1.32 7.36 11.92
C THR A 365 -1.25 6.93 13.38
N ALA A 366 -2.05 7.55 14.25
CA ALA A 366 -2.12 7.19 15.66
C ALA A 366 -2.62 5.76 15.87
N GLY A 367 -3.70 5.37 15.16
CA GLY A 367 -4.28 4.03 15.25
C GLY A 367 -3.28 2.93 14.89
N TYR A 368 -2.54 3.08 13.80
CA TYR A 368 -1.47 2.15 13.43
C TYR A 368 -0.28 2.19 14.39
N SER A 369 0.07 3.37 14.94
CA SER A 369 1.24 3.55 15.79
C SER A 369 1.05 2.92 17.18
N ILE A 370 -0.17 2.96 17.73
CA ILE A 370 -0.50 2.43 19.07
C ILE A 370 -0.45 0.89 19.10
N ILE A 371 -0.78 0.21 17.99
CA ILE A 371 -0.76 -1.26 17.93
C ILE A 371 0.69 -1.75 18.05
N PRO A 372 1.06 -2.60 19.03
CA PRO A 372 2.43 -3.09 19.21
C PRO A 372 2.94 -3.96 18.06
N TYR A 373 2.12 -4.90 17.58
CA TYR A 373 2.45 -5.73 16.42
C TYR A 373 2.31 -4.92 15.13
N LYS A 374 3.42 -4.63 14.45
CA LYS A 374 3.42 -3.81 13.24
C LYS A 374 4.49 -4.24 12.26
N THR A 375 4.16 -4.14 10.98
CA THR A 375 5.05 -4.36 9.84
C THR A 375 5.21 -3.05 9.07
N PRO A 376 6.36 -2.78 8.42
CA PRO A 376 6.62 -1.46 7.86
C PRO A 376 5.71 -1.06 6.69
N TRP A 377 5.15 -2.02 5.94
CA TRP A 377 4.18 -1.75 4.86
C TRP A 377 2.85 -1.17 5.35
N CYS A 378 2.48 -1.34 6.63
CA CYS A 378 1.31 -0.67 7.20
C CYS A 378 1.41 0.87 7.12
N ALA A 379 2.63 1.42 7.00
CA ALA A 379 2.84 2.86 6.84
C ALA A 379 2.12 3.45 5.62
N LEU A 380 1.94 2.65 4.56
CA LEU A 380 1.32 3.10 3.32
C LEU A 380 -0.08 3.70 3.52
N GLN A 381 -0.84 3.19 4.49
CA GLN A 381 -2.25 3.54 4.68
C GLN A 381 -2.43 5.00 5.10
N PHE A 382 -1.57 5.51 6.00
CA PHE A 382 -1.58 6.92 6.38
C PHE A 382 -0.59 7.75 5.55
N LEU A 383 0.46 7.15 4.98
CA LEU A 383 1.39 7.85 4.10
C LEU A 383 0.69 8.43 2.87
N LEU A 384 -0.35 7.77 2.34
CA LEU A 384 -1.20 8.35 1.30
C LEU A 384 -1.71 9.75 1.70
N GLY A 385 -2.32 9.86 2.88
CA GLY A 385 -2.85 11.12 3.39
C GLY A 385 -1.75 12.18 3.61
N ILE A 386 -0.60 11.76 4.14
CA ILE A 386 0.59 12.61 4.29
C ILE A 386 1.03 13.17 2.92
N ILE A 387 1.16 12.33 1.90
CA ILE A 387 1.60 12.75 0.56
C ILE A 387 0.59 13.72 -0.10
N LEU A 388 -0.71 13.46 0.05
CA LEU A 388 -1.75 14.36 -0.46
C LEU A 388 -1.66 15.74 0.20
N LEU A 389 -1.46 15.81 1.52
CA LEU A 389 -1.25 17.06 2.25
C LEU A 389 0.10 17.71 1.92
N ALA A 390 1.14 16.93 1.64
CA ALA A 390 2.45 17.43 1.24
C ALA A 390 2.39 18.16 -0.11
N GLY A 391 1.60 17.63 -1.06
CA GLY A 391 1.32 18.33 -2.32
C GLY A 391 0.67 19.70 -2.10
N VAL A 392 -0.24 19.81 -1.13
CA VAL A 392 -0.85 21.09 -0.71
C VAL A 392 0.19 22.00 -0.06
N GLY A 393 1.01 21.49 0.86
CA GLY A 393 2.07 22.25 1.52
C GLY A 393 3.09 22.83 0.55
N ALA A 394 3.52 22.07 -0.45
CA ALA A 394 4.42 22.55 -1.49
C ALA A 394 3.85 23.78 -2.21
N VAL A 395 2.56 23.73 -2.56
CA VAL A 395 1.86 24.86 -3.19
C VAL A 395 1.71 26.04 -2.25
N VAL A 396 1.41 25.80 -0.96
CA VAL A 396 1.30 26.84 0.05
C VAL A 396 2.62 27.60 0.19
N ILE A 397 3.76 26.92 0.32
CA ILE A 397 5.07 27.57 0.44
C ILE A 397 5.38 28.43 -0.79
N VAL A 398 5.22 27.86 -2.00
CA VAL A 398 5.51 28.58 -3.25
C VAL A 398 4.63 29.83 -3.40
N ARG A 399 3.36 29.77 -2.95
CA ARG A 399 2.43 30.90 -2.99
C ARG A 399 2.63 31.90 -1.86
N ALA A 400 3.18 31.48 -0.72
CA ALA A 400 3.46 32.36 0.40
C ALA A 400 4.62 33.31 0.11
N ILE A 401 5.55 32.88 -0.74
CA ILE A 401 6.74 33.66 -1.08
C ILE A 401 6.41 34.78 -2.06
N PRO A 402 6.79 36.04 -1.76
CA PRO A 402 6.43 37.18 -2.59
C PRO A 402 7.36 37.36 -3.80
N THR A 403 8.67 37.10 -3.66
CA THR A 403 9.68 37.46 -4.66
C THR A 403 10.07 36.29 -5.57
N VAL A 404 10.40 36.59 -6.83
CA VAL A 404 10.82 35.57 -7.82
C VAL A 404 12.10 34.84 -7.41
N PRO A 405 13.18 35.51 -6.93
CA PRO A 405 14.40 34.80 -6.53
C PRO A 405 14.16 33.76 -5.43
N LEU A 406 13.35 34.09 -4.42
CA LEU A 406 13.06 33.17 -3.32
C LEU A 406 12.15 32.02 -3.78
N LYS A 407 11.24 32.25 -4.74
CA LYS A 407 10.47 31.17 -5.39
C LYS A 407 11.40 30.22 -6.14
N THR A 408 12.40 30.74 -6.85
CA THR A 408 13.40 29.93 -7.54
C THR A 408 14.17 29.07 -6.56
N ILE A 409 14.63 29.63 -5.43
CA ILE A 409 15.32 28.87 -4.38
C ILE A 409 14.43 27.73 -3.86
N ILE A 410 13.17 28.01 -3.51
CA ILE A 410 12.26 26.96 -3.05
C ILE A 410 11.98 25.91 -4.14
N ALA A 411 11.82 26.32 -5.40
CA ALA A 411 11.65 25.38 -6.50
C ALA A 411 12.87 24.45 -6.61
N LEU A 412 14.09 24.99 -6.48
CA LEU A 412 15.33 24.19 -6.46
C LEU A 412 15.38 23.23 -5.27
N VAL A 413 14.97 23.67 -4.07
CA VAL A 413 14.87 22.79 -2.89
C VAL A 413 13.87 21.64 -3.12
N LEU A 414 12.70 21.94 -3.66
CA LEU A 414 11.68 20.92 -3.98
C LEU A 414 12.17 19.95 -5.07
N ILE A 415 12.90 20.43 -6.08
CA ILE A 415 13.52 19.60 -7.11
C ILE A 415 14.61 18.70 -6.51
N ALA A 416 15.50 19.26 -5.67
CA ALA A 416 16.54 18.51 -4.99
C ALA A 416 15.94 17.41 -4.10
N ALA A 417 14.85 17.71 -3.40
CA ALA A 417 14.15 16.73 -2.58
C ALA A 417 13.46 15.64 -3.43
N ALA A 418 12.85 16.00 -4.55
CA ALA A 418 12.33 15.01 -5.51
C ALA A 418 13.46 14.11 -6.05
N GLY A 419 14.65 14.68 -6.32
CA GLY A 419 15.86 13.93 -6.67
C GLY A 419 16.32 12.99 -5.56
N GLN A 420 16.30 13.44 -4.30
CA GLN A 420 16.63 12.62 -3.13
C GLN A 420 15.63 11.47 -2.94
N LEU A 421 14.33 11.70 -3.09
CA LEU A 421 13.30 10.64 -3.04
C LEU A 421 13.48 9.65 -4.19
N SER A 422 13.77 10.13 -5.40
CA SER A 422 14.07 9.30 -6.57
C SER A 422 15.28 8.41 -6.34
N TRP A 423 16.36 8.97 -5.79
CA TRP A 423 17.57 8.22 -5.46
C TRP A 423 17.33 7.16 -4.39
N GLN A 424 16.59 7.51 -3.33
CA GLN A 424 16.25 6.54 -2.28
C GLN A 424 15.31 5.44 -2.79
N SER A 425 14.36 5.76 -3.67
CA SER A 425 13.51 4.78 -4.36
C SER A 425 14.32 3.84 -5.24
N TYR A 426 15.28 4.37 -6.00
CA TYR A 426 16.19 3.56 -6.80
C TYR A 426 17.04 2.63 -5.92
N ARG A 427 17.65 3.18 -4.86
CA ARG A 427 18.49 2.40 -3.94
C ARG A 427 17.69 1.31 -3.24
N ALA A 428 16.54 1.64 -2.66
CA ALA A 428 15.68 0.68 -1.96
C ALA A 428 15.10 -0.38 -2.90
N GLY A 429 14.75 -0.03 -4.13
CA GLY A 429 14.09 -0.95 -5.07
C GLY A 429 15.04 -1.82 -5.91
N PHE A 430 16.27 -1.34 -6.17
CA PHE A 430 17.15 -1.93 -7.17
C PHE A 430 18.56 -2.23 -6.66
N VAL A 431 19.14 -1.40 -5.80
CA VAL A 431 20.51 -1.61 -5.30
C VAL A 431 20.51 -2.50 -4.07
N GLN A 432 19.64 -2.19 -3.10
CA GLN A 432 19.54 -2.84 -1.79
C GLN A 432 18.10 -3.38 -1.54
N PRO A 433 17.57 -4.27 -2.41
CA PRO A 433 16.16 -4.66 -2.34
C PRO A 433 15.82 -5.58 -1.16
N ALA A 434 16.79 -6.33 -0.62
CA ALA A 434 16.61 -7.24 0.52
C ALA A 434 17.63 -6.99 1.65
N ASP A 435 18.38 -5.90 1.57
CA ASP A 435 19.42 -5.52 2.53
C ASP A 435 18.80 -4.96 3.83
N PRO A 436 19.21 -5.42 5.03
CA PRO A 436 18.72 -4.90 6.31
C PRO A 436 18.90 -3.38 6.51
N GLU A 437 19.85 -2.74 5.82
CA GLU A 437 20.03 -1.29 5.87
C GLU A 437 18.86 -0.51 5.28
N ASN A 438 18.09 -1.13 4.38
CA ASN A 438 16.89 -0.56 3.79
C ASN A 438 15.72 -0.56 4.81
N PRO A 439 15.12 0.59 5.16
CA PRO A 439 14.06 0.68 6.19
C PRO A 439 12.80 -0.13 5.88
N TRP A 440 12.60 -0.45 4.60
CA TRP A 440 11.43 -1.18 4.11
C TRP A 440 11.64 -2.70 4.07
N VAL A 441 12.88 -3.15 4.31
CA VAL A 441 13.20 -4.56 4.48
C VAL A 441 12.79 -5.01 5.88
N PHE A 442 12.04 -6.11 5.91
CA PHE A 442 11.54 -6.76 7.13
C PHE A 442 11.51 -8.26 6.89
N GLY A 443 12.27 -9.04 7.67
CA GLY A 443 12.26 -10.51 7.58
C GLY A 443 12.63 -11.09 6.22
N HIS A 444 13.40 -10.37 5.40
CA HIS A 444 13.67 -10.76 4.02
C HIS A 444 14.52 -12.01 3.90
N THR A 445 14.17 -12.79 2.87
CA THR A 445 14.93 -13.93 2.39
C THR A 445 16.35 -13.52 2.04
N SER A 446 17.33 -14.21 2.63
CA SER A 446 18.75 -13.94 2.41
C SER A 446 19.28 -14.65 1.17
N GLN A 447 20.50 -14.29 0.78
CA GLN A 447 21.20 -14.93 -0.34
C GLN A 447 21.43 -16.43 -0.08
N GLY A 448 21.63 -16.83 1.18
CA GLY A 448 21.82 -18.24 1.55
C GLY A 448 20.68 -19.16 1.11
N LEU A 449 19.43 -18.68 1.11
CA LEU A 449 18.30 -19.46 0.60
C LEU A 449 18.36 -19.66 -0.91
N LEU A 450 18.82 -18.66 -1.65
CA LEU A 450 19.01 -18.79 -3.10
C LEU A 450 20.13 -19.77 -3.41
N ASP A 451 21.20 -19.73 -2.64
CA ASP A 451 22.33 -20.66 -2.76
C ASP A 451 21.89 -22.09 -2.41
N LEU A 452 21.06 -22.26 -1.38
CA LEU A 452 20.41 -23.53 -1.03
C LEU A 452 19.54 -24.05 -2.19
N ALA A 453 18.67 -23.21 -2.75
CA ALA A 453 17.83 -23.60 -3.87
C ALA A 453 18.68 -23.99 -5.10
N ALA A 454 19.77 -23.26 -5.35
CA ALA A 454 20.68 -23.54 -6.45
C ALA A 454 21.44 -24.86 -6.28
N ILE A 455 21.88 -25.22 -5.06
CA ILE A 455 22.55 -26.51 -4.82
C ILE A 455 21.56 -27.67 -4.95
N VAL A 456 20.33 -27.52 -4.46
CA VAL A 456 19.27 -28.53 -4.60
C VAL A 456 18.92 -28.77 -6.08
N GLU A 457 18.86 -27.71 -6.88
CA GLU A 457 18.68 -27.82 -8.33
C GLU A 457 19.88 -28.52 -9.02
N GLN A 458 21.11 -28.34 -8.52
CA GLN A 458 22.29 -29.06 -9.02
C GLN A 458 22.23 -30.56 -8.71
N PHE A 459 21.70 -30.94 -7.55
CA PHE A 459 21.46 -32.35 -7.23
C PHE A 459 20.46 -32.98 -8.19
N ALA A 460 19.33 -32.31 -8.44
CA ALA A 460 18.35 -32.76 -9.42
C ALA A 460 18.97 -32.92 -10.82
N LYS A 461 19.76 -31.95 -11.29
CA LYS A 461 20.41 -32.04 -12.61
C LYS A 461 21.42 -33.17 -12.73
N ALA A 462 22.05 -33.57 -11.62
CA ALA A 462 23.09 -34.59 -11.62
C ALA A 462 22.54 -36.02 -11.47
N HIS A 463 21.35 -36.19 -10.90
CA HIS A 463 20.75 -37.50 -10.63
C HIS A 463 19.75 -37.92 -11.73
N PRO A 464 19.65 -39.21 -12.10
CA PRO A 464 18.71 -39.68 -13.12
C PRO A 464 17.24 -39.32 -12.84
N ASP A 465 16.85 -39.29 -11.57
CA ASP A 465 15.48 -38.97 -11.15
C ASP A 465 15.12 -37.48 -11.31
N GLY A 466 16.09 -36.60 -11.58
CA GLY A 466 15.77 -35.19 -11.86
C GLY A 466 15.01 -34.50 -10.73
N HIS A 467 13.94 -33.81 -11.10
CA HIS A 467 12.99 -33.17 -10.17
C HIS A 467 12.02 -34.15 -9.49
N ALA A 468 12.06 -35.44 -9.80
CA ALA A 468 11.33 -36.48 -9.06
C ALA A 468 12.06 -36.92 -7.78
N LEU A 469 13.27 -36.41 -7.51
CA LEU A 469 13.95 -36.64 -6.24
C LEU A 469 13.07 -36.21 -5.05
N PRO A 470 12.83 -37.09 -4.05
CA PRO A 470 12.06 -36.74 -2.87
C PRO A 470 12.83 -35.75 -1.98
N VAL A 471 12.18 -34.64 -1.65
CA VAL A 471 12.70 -33.59 -0.75
C VAL A 471 11.82 -33.49 0.48
N LYS A 472 12.37 -33.74 1.66
CA LYS A 472 11.71 -33.45 2.94
C LYS A 472 12.26 -32.15 3.48
N PHE A 473 11.39 -31.28 4.00
CA PHE A 473 11.86 -30.21 4.88
C PHE A 473 11.21 -30.27 6.25
N ILE A 474 12.07 -30.27 7.27
CA ILE A 474 11.70 -30.60 8.65
C ILE A 474 11.95 -29.37 9.52
N TRP A 475 10.86 -28.74 9.93
CA TRP A 475 10.86 -27.52 10.72
C TRP A 475 10.04 -27.69 12.00
N HIS A 476 10.20 -26.78 12.96
CA HIS A 476 9.48 -26.86 14.25
C HIS A 476 8.19 -26.02 14.28
N ASP A 477 7.87 -25.37 13.17
CA ASP A 477 6.71 -24.51 12.95
C ASP A 477 6.60 -24.18 11.44
N TYR A 478 5.77 -23.22 11.06
CA TYR A 478 5.57 -22.78 9.67
C TYR A 478 6.61 -21.76 9.17
N TYR A 479 7.66 -21.46 9.93
CA TYR A 479 8.66 -20.45 9.55
C TYR A 479 9.64 -20.91 8.47
N TYR A 480 9.41 -22.04 7.79
CA TYR A 480 10.19 -22.53 6.65
C TYR A 480 9.96 -21.75 5.34
N TRP A 481 8.95 -20.88 5.26
CA TRP A 481 8.75 -20.02 4.08
C TRP A 481 9.93 -19.04 3.90
N PRO A 482 10.39 -18.79 2.65
CA PRO A 482 9.75 -19.10 1.36
C PRO A 482 10.18 -20.42 0.69
N LEU A 483 10.79 -21.38 1.39
CA LEU A 483 11.40 -22.57 0.77
C LEU A 483 10.51 -23.32 -0.26
N PRO A 484 9.20 -23.55 -0.02
CA PRO A 484 8.34 -24.23 -0.99
C PRO A 484 8.23 -23.51 -2.34
N TRP A 485 8.36 -22.17 -2.36
CA TRP A 485 8.40 -21.42 -3.62
C TRP A 485 9.60 -21.81 -4.47
N TYR A 486 10.77 -21.94 -3.84
CA TYR A 486 12.01 -22.25 -4.54
C TYR A 486 12.14 -23.72 -4.94
N LEU A 487 11.45 -24.61 -4.24
CA LEU A 487 11.38 -26.04 -4.55
C LEU A 487 10.17 -26.42 -5.41
N ARG A 488 9.40 -25.46 -5.92
CA ARG A 488 8.13 -25.72 -6.65
C ARG A 488 8.25 -26.56 -7.93
N ARG A 489 9.46 -26.80 -8.41
CA ARG A 489 9.75 -27.67 -9.57
C ARG A 489 9.83 -29.15 -9.19
N PHE A 490 10.10 -29.46 -7.92
CA PHE A 490 10.20 -30.81 -7.43
C PHE A 490 8.80 -31.44 -7.28
N GLU A 491 8.67 -32.69 -7.71
CA GLU A 491 7.39 -33.41 -7.73
C GLU A 491 7.00 -33.93 -6.35
N HIS A 492 8.00 -34.27 -5.53
CA HIS A 492 7.83 -34.91 -4.23
C HIS A 492 8.46 -34.04 -3.14
N VAL A 493 7.71 -33.04 -2.67
CA VAL A 493 8.13 -32.16 -1.58
C VAL A 493 7.21 -32.32 -0.37
N GLU A 494 7.79 -32.72 0.76
CA GLU A 494 7.06 -33.01 1.99
C GLU A 494 7.41 -32.00 3.11
N PRO A 495 6.48 -31.07 3.44
CA PRO A 495 6.61 -30.21 4.61
C PRO A 495 6.34 -30.97 5.91
N TRP A 496 7.22 -30.80 6.89
CA TRP A 496 7.01 -31.30 8.25
C TRP A 496 7.21 -30.18 9.27
N THR A 497 6.23 -29.97 10.16
CA THR A 497 6.30 -29.00 11.28
C THR A 497 6.73 -29.64 12.61
N SER A 498 7.18 -30.89 12.54
CA SER A 498 7.76 -31.67 13.65
C SER A 498 8.63 -32.77 13.05
N MET A 499 9.44 -33.45 13.87
CA MET A 499 10.26 -34.56 13.38
C MET A 499 9.35 -35.69 12.85
N PRO A 500 9.45 -36.08 11.57
CA PRO A 500 8.69 -37.21 11.04
C PRO A 500 9.13 -38.54 11.66
N PRO A 501 8.27 -39.58 11.63
CA PRO A 501 8.66 -40.94 12.02
C PRO A 501 9.83 -41.47 11.20
N ASP A 502 9.84 -41.19 9.89
CA ASP A 502 10.95 -41.46 8.99
C ASP A 502 11.46 -40.14 8.37
N PRO A 503 12.64 -39.65 8.78
CA PRO A 503 13.23 -38.44 8.22
C PRO A 503 13.94 -38.65 6.88
N SER A 504 14.14 -39.89 6.42
CA SER A 504 14.94 -40.16 5.22
C SER A 504 14.23 -39.69 3.94
N ALA A 505 14.97 -39.00 3.09
CA ALA A 505 14.61 -38.63 1.72
C ALA A 505 15.89 -38.40 0.92
N ALA A 506 15.82 -38.31 -0.40
CA ALA A 506 17.01 -38.02 -1.20
C ALA A 506 17.71 -36.72 -0.76
N ILE A 507 16.91 -35.72 -0.39
CA ILE A 507 17.36 -34.44 0.17
C ILE A 507 16.50 -34.11 1.40
N VAL A 508 17.14 -33.81 2.53
CA VAL A 508 16.47 -33.37 3.76
C VAL A 508 16.97 -31.98 4.14
N ILE A 509 16.07 -31.00 4.19
CA ILE A 509 16.37 -29.61 4.57
C ILE A 509 15.72 -29.33 5.92
N ALA A 510 16.50 -29.12 6.98
CA ALA A 510 15.95 -29.09 8.32
C ALA A 510 16.39 -27.87 9.15
N SER A 511 15.62 -27.55 10.17
CA SER A 511 16.05 -26.64 11.23
C SER A 511 17.18 -27.29 12.05
N PRO A 512 18.25 -26.54 12.43
CA PRO A 512 19.30 -27.02 13.32
C PRO A 512 18.78 -27.55 14.67
N LYS A 513 17.55 -27.21 15.05
CA LYS A 513 16.90 -27.77 16.24
C LYS A 513 16.81 -29.31 16.22
N PHE A 514 16.73 -29.91 15.04
CA PHE A 514 16.65 -31.37 14.86
C PHE A 514 18.00 -32.03 14.58
N ASP A 515 19.12 -31.30 14.64
CA ASP A 515 20.46 -31.80 14.30
C ASP A 515 20.79 -33.14 14.98
N LYS A 516 20.67 -33.21 16.31
CA LYS A 516 20.92 -34.46 17.06
C LYS A 516 20.07 -35.65 16.58
N GLN A 517 18.80 -35.42 16.27
CA GLN A 517 17.88 -36.47 15.85
C GLN A 517 18.16 -36.91 14.41
N LEU A 518 18.50 -35.97 13.54
CA LEU A 518 18.84 -36.23 12.15
C LEU A 518 20.18 -36.93 12.01
N THR A 519 21.20 -36.53 12.79
CA THR A 519 22.49 -37.23 12.83
C THR A 519 22.30 -38.69 13.21
N ALA A 520 21.58 -38.97 14.30
CA ALA A 520 21.30 -40.34 14.73
C ALA A 520 20.53 -41.17 13.68
N ALA A 521 19.69 -40.53 12.86
CA ALA A 521 18.85 -41.22 11.88
C ALA A 521 19.50 -41.35 10.49
N LEU A 522 20.38 -40.41 10.09
CA LEU A 522 20.80 -40.24 8.70
C LEU A 522 22.31 -40.37 8.49
N GLU A 523 23.16 -40.29 9.52
CA GLU A 523 24.63 -40.24 9.36
C GLU A 523 25.23 -41.42 8.58
N GLN A 524 24.57 -42.58 8.59
CA GLN A 524 25.04 -43.79 7.90
C GLN A 524 24.68 -43.81 6.41
N THR A 525 23.77 -42.93 5.95
CA THR A 525 23.22 -42.96 4.59
C THR A 525 23.25 -41.59 3.89
N HIS A 526 23.45 -40.52 4.64
CA HIS A 526 23.43 -39.14 4.15
C HIS A 526 24.65 -38.38 4.67
N LEU A 527 25.09 -37.41 3.86
CA LEU A 527 26.10 -36.43 4.23
C LEU A 527 25.43 -35.09 4.55
N MET A 528 25.77 -34.50 5.70
CA MET A 528 25.39 -33.12 6.03
C MET A 528 26.32 -32.16 5.28
N THR A 529 25.80 -31.50 4.25
CA THR A 529 26.63 -30.74 3.29
C THR A 529 26.82 -29.28 3.67
N GLY A 530 26.08 -28.75 4.66
CA GLY A 530 26.33 -27.44 5.24
C GLY A 530 25.09 -26.76 5.83
N TYR A 531 25.31 -25.53 6.31
CA TYR A 531 24.28 -24.63 6.79
C TYR A 531 24.06 -23.47 5.83
N TYR A 532 22.80 -23.09 5.64
CA TYR A 532 22.37 -21.99 4.80
C TYR A 532 21.43 -21.08 5.59
N GLU A 533 21.63 -19.77 5.50
CA GLU A 533 20.70 -18.82 6.10
C GLU A 533 19.48 -18.64 5.19
N LEU A 534 18.26 -18.81 5.73
CA LEU A 534 17.00 -18.57 4.99
C LEU A 534 16.65 -17.08 5.02
N ARG A 535 16.85 -16.46 6.18
CA ARG A 535 16.68 -15.04 6.51
C ARG A 535 17.50 -14.76 7.77
N PRO A 536 17.76 -13.49 8.14
CA PRO A 536 18.63 -13.17 9.28
C PRO A 536 18.30 -14.01 10.52
N GLN A 537 19.31 -14.75 11.01
CA GLN A 537 19.24 -15.62 12.21
C GLN A 537 18.37 -16.88 12.08
N VAL A 538 17.96 -17.26 10.87
CA VAL A 538 17.22 -18.50 10.61
C VAL A 538 18.03 -19.36 9.67
N LEU A 539 18.61 -20.44 10.19
CA LEU A 539 19.47 -21.36 9.45
C LEU A 539 18.72 -22.64 9.07
N ALA A 540 19.01 -23.20 7.90
CA ALA A 540 18.71 -24.57 7.51
C ALA A 540 20.02 -25.34 7.40
N GLN A 541 19.96 -26.61 7.80
CA GLN A 541 20.97 -27.61 7.43
C GLN A 541 20.42 -28.49 6.31
N ILE A 542 21.32 -29.02 5.48
CA ILE A 542 20.96 -29.92 4.39
C ILE A 542 21.69 -31.25 4.53
N TRP A 543 20.93 -32.33 4.43
CA TRP A 543 21.40 -33.71 4.38
C TRP A 543 21.10 -34.28 3.01
N VAL A 544 22.08 -34.92 2.39
CA VAL A 544 21.99 -35.44 1.03
C VAL A 544 22.36 -36.91 1.04
N ARG A 545 21.49 -37.76 0.48
CA ARG A 545 21.74 -39.20 0.40
C ARG A 545 22.99 -39.47 -0.44
N GLU A 546 23.76 -40.49 -0.06
CA GLU A 546 25.09 -40.73 -0.63
C GLU A 546 25.07 -40.92 -2.17
N ASP A 547 24.09 -41.63 -2.72
CA ASP A 547 23.92 -41.80 -4.17
C ASP A 547 23.73 -40.46 -4.91
N VAL A 548 22.93 -39.55 -4.36
CA VAL A 548 22.70 -38.21 -4.90
C VAL A 548 23.96 -37.36 -4.83
N TRP A 549 24.67 -37.43 -3.70
CA TRP A 549 25.93 -36.71 -3.53
C TRP A 549 27.01 -37.21 -4.50
N MET A 550 27.13 -38.53 -4.68
CA MET A 550 28.08 -39.13 -5.60
C MET A 550 27.75 -38.81 -7.06
N ALA A 551 26.46 -38.77 -7.43
CA ALA A 551 26.03 -38.31 -8.75
C ALA A 551 26.45 -36.86 -8.99
N HIS A 552 26.29 -35.98 -7.99
CA HIS A 552 26.72 -34.60 -8.05
C HIS A 552 28.25 -34.45 -8.21
N LEU A 553 29.05 -35.21 -7.45
CA LEU A 553 30.51 -35.18 -7.58
C LEU A 553 31.00 -35.65 -8.95
N ARG A 554 30.38 -36.70 -9.52
CA ARG A 554 30.66 -37.15 -10.89
C ARG A 554 30.34 -36.07 -11.93
N ALA A 555 29.19 -35.41 -11.79
CA ALA A 555 28.80 -34.31 -12.67
C ALA A 555 29.78 -33.12 -12.61
N LEU A 556 30.48 -32.94 -11.49
CA LEU A 556 31.54 -31.95 -11.32
C LEU A 556 32.94 -32.44 -11.74
N GLY A 557 33.09 -33.70 -12.19
CA GLY A 557 34.38 -34.30 -12.54
C GLY A 557 35.33 -34.47 -11.37
N ARG A 558 34.80 -34.62 -10.14
CA ARG A 558 35.60 -34.76 -8.91
C ARG A 558 35.92 -36.21 -8.55
N ILE A 559 35.17 -37.16 -9.12
CA ILE A 559 35.34 -38.62 -8.96
C ILE A 559 34.97 -39.35 -10.25
#